data_AF-A0A7M7PVW9-F1
#
_entry.id   AF-A0A7M7PVW9-F1
#
_cell.length_a   1.000
_cell.length_b   1.000
_cell.length_c   1.000
_cell.angle_alpha   90.00
_cell.angle_beta   90.00
_cell.angle_gamma   90.00
#
_symmetry.space_group_name_H-M   'P 1'
#
loop_
_entity.id
_entity.type
_entity.pdbx_description
1 polymer ?
#
loop_
_entity_poly.entity_id
_entity_poly.type
_entity_poly.pdbx_seq_one_letter_code
_entity_poly.pdbx_strand_id
1 'polypeptide(L)'
;MARILQGNLHRSRLAHDLLTQHVREQKVDVLLISEQYKNLDPPFWVSNGEKTAAIWVPGRGLANTGTGEDYVRGRMGRITFFSVYLSPNLTAADFTRKLGVLEDAIREVPGEIMIGGDFNARATEWGMPTTNPRGRAILEMAARLNLIVANEGNTTTYRRTGFGESIPDVTFASEMTTRNIRDWHVTEEYS
;
A
#
# COMPACT_ATOMS: atom_id res chain seq x y z
N MET A 1 20.03 -4.33 1.92
CA MET A 1 18.61 -4.75 1.99
C MET A 1 17.78 -3.48 2.04
N ALA A 2 16.70 -3.37 1.27
CA ALA A 2 15.91 -2.16 1.22
C ALA A 2 14.85 -2.14 2.34
N ARG A 3 14.69 -1.02 3.05
CA ARG A 3 13.67 -0.84 4.08
C ARG A 3 12.43 -0.15 3.52
N ILE A 4 11.28 -0.81 3.60
CA ILE A 4 10.04 -0.32 3.00
C ILE A 4 9.09 0.07 4.12
N LEU A 5 8.49 1.25 4.01
CA LEU A 5 7.45 1.71 4.93
C LEU A 5 6.12 1.82 4.18
N GLN A 6 5.07 1.24 4.75
CA GLN A 6 3.70 1.45 4.32
C GLN A 6 2.98 2.28 5.38
N GLY A 7 2.17 3.27 4.96
CA GLY A 7 1.39 4.04 5.92
C GLY A 7 0.27 4.87 5.30
N ASN A 8 -0.90 4.84 5.93
CA ASN A 8 -1.97 5.80 5.68
C ASN A 8 -1.76 7.04 6.58
N LEU A 9 -1.63 8.22 5.97
CA LEU A 9 -1.40 9.48 6.69
C LEU A 9 -2.70 10.20 7.07
N HIS A 10 -3.87 9.72 6.65
CA HIS A 10 -5.19 10.29 6.91
C HIS A 10 -5.30 11.79 6.64
N ARG A 11 -4.56 12.28 5.63
CA ARG A 11 -4.41 13.70 5.29
C ARG A 11 -3.96 14.57 6.47
N SER A 12 -3.28 13.98 7.45
CA SER A 12 -2.79 14.66 8.65
C SER A 12 -1.51 15.43 8.34
N ARG A 13 -1.54 16.74 8.57
CA ARG A 13 -0.33 17.58 8.49
C ARG A 13 0.73 17.11 9.48
N LEU A 14 0.33 16.77 10.71
CA LEU A 14 1.26 16.33 11.75
C LEU A 14 1.95 15.02 11.33
N ALA A 15 1.20 14.03 10.85
CA ALA A 15 1.77 12.76 10.39
C ALA A 15 2.74 12.99 9.22
N HIS A 16 2.39 13.88 8.29
CA HIS A 16 3.25 14.22 7.16
C HIS A 16 4.55 14.93 7.60
N ASP A 17 4.46 15.88 8.55
CA ASP A 17 5.64 16.60 9.06
C ASP A 17 6.59 15.65 9.81
N LEU A 18 6.05 14.70 10.60
CA LEU A 18 6.82 13.67 11.29
C LEU A 18 7.42 12.62 10.35
N LEU A 19 6.74 12.30 9.25
CA LEU A 19 7.18 11.29 8.28
C LEU A 19 8.60 11.56 7.76
N THR A 20 8.95 12.82 7.50
CA THR A 20 10.28 13.16 6.97
C THR A 20 11.39 12.88 7.99
N GLN A 21 11.13 13.12 9.27
CA GLN A 21 12.07 12.81 10.35
C GLN A 21 12.21 11.28 10.49
N HIS A 22 11.08 10.57 10.55
CA HIS A 22 11.05 9.12 10.67
C HIS A 22 11.81 8.43 9.52
N VAL A 23 11.63 8.90 8.28
CA VAL A 23 12.37 8.39 7.12
C VAL A 23 13.87 8.51 7.27
N ARG A 24 14.36 9.62 7.84
CA ARG A 24 15.79 9.85 8.07
C ARG A 24 16.32 8.96 9.19
N GLU A 25 15.61 8.89 10.31
CA GLU A 25 16.02 8.11 11.49
C GLU A 25 16.03 6.61 11.18
N GLN A 26 14.97 6.13 10.54
CA GLN A 26 14.82 4.73 10.19
C GLN A 26 15.50 4.36 8.86
N LYS A 27 16.10 5.31 8.14
CA LYS A 27 16.76 5.05 6.84
C LYS A 27 15.83 4.31 5.86
N VAL A 28 14.61 4.80 5.74
CA VAL A 28 13.59 4.19 4.85
C VAL A 28 13.97 4.42 3.39
N ASP A 29 13.92 3.34 2.62
CA ASP A 29 14.32 3.30 1.21
C ASP A 29 13.17 3.61 0.26
N VAL A 30 11.96 3.12 0.57
CA VAL A 30 10.74 3.25 -0.24
C VAL A 30 9.56 3.42 0.70
N LEU A 31 8.66 4.33 0.37
CA LEU A 31 7.41 4.54 1.08
C LEU A 31 6.22 4.31 0.17
N LEU A 32 5.25 3.54 0.64
CA LEU A 32 3.94 3.33 0.03
C LEU A 32 2.90 4.05 0.90
N ILE A 33 2.43 5.19 0.42
CA ILE A 33 1.66 6.14 1.21
C ILE A 33 0.22 6.18 0.72
N SER A 34 -0.72 6.06 1.65
CA SER A 34 -2.14 6.36 1.43
C SER A 34 -2.53 7.69 2.09
N GLU A 35 -3.47 8.41 1.49
CA GLU A 35 -4.03 9.68 1.95
C GLU A 35 -3.00 10.72 2.41
N GLN A 36 -2.04 11.07 1.56
CA GLN A 36 -1.07 12.12 1.87
C GLN A 36 -1.72 13.49 2.14
N TYR A 37 -1.15 14.28 3.05
CA TYR A 37 -1.59 15.67 3.26
C TYR A 37 -1.20 16.58 2.08
N LYS A 38 0.05 16.48 1.62
CA LYS A 38 0.59 17.19 0.47
C LYS A 38 1.56 16.31 -0.30
N ASN A 39 1.82 16.66 -1.55
CA ASN A 39 2.87 16.04 -2.36
C ASN A 39 4.22 16.68 -2.06
N LEU A 40 5.29 15.90 -2.21
CA LEU A 40 6.66 16.40 -2.27
C LEU A 40 7.12 16.58 -3.71
N ASP A 41 8.28 17.19 -3.90
CA ASP A 41 8.80 17.52 -5.23
C ASP A 41 9.30 16.27 -5.99
N PRO A 42 9.03 16.19 -7.31
CA PRO A 42 9.67 15.24 -8.21
C PRO A 42 11.21 15.42 -8.23
N PRO A 43 11.99 14.39 -8.61
CA PRO A 43 11.57 13.09 -9.13
C PRO A 43 11.35 12.02 -8.05
N PHE A 44 11.48 12.38 -6.78
CA PHE A 44 11.49 11.44 -5.65
C PHE A 44 10.08 10.99 -5.22
N TRP A 45 9.07 11.79 -5.55
CA TRP A 45 7.67 11.57 -5.18
C TRP A 45 6.81 11.41 -6.43
N VAL A 46 5.96 10.39 -6.44
CA VAL A 46 4.96 10.16 -7.49
C VAL A 46 3.62 9.91 -6.81
N SER A 47 2.57 10.58 -7.27
CA SER A 47 1.21 10.42 -6.74
C SER A 47 0.20 10.27 -7.86
N ASN A 48 -0.94 9.65 -7.55
CA ASN A 48 -2.10 9.69 -8.44
C ASN A 48 -2.74 11.08 -8.50
N GLY A 49 -3.63 11.28 -9.48
CA GLY A 49 -4.37 12.54 -9.68
C GLY A 49 -5.27 12.92 -8.49
N GLU A 50 -5.87 11.92 -7.83
CA GLU A 50 -6.75 12.11 -6.66
C GLU A 50 -5.99 12.45 -5.37
N LYS A 51 -4.65 12.36 -5.38
CA LYS A 51 -3.77 12.59 -4.22
C LYS A 51 -4.19 11.75 -3.01
N THR A 52 -4.49 10.49 -3.27
CA THR A 52 -4.86 9.48 -2.26
C THR A 52 -3.84 8.36 -2.16
N ALA A 53 -2.97 8.22 -3.16
CA ALA A 53 -1.88 7.26 -3.14
C ALA A 53 -0.60 7.95 -3.64
N ALA A 54 0.52 7.67 -2.97
CA ALA A 54 1.84 8.13 -3.35
C ALA A 54 2.92 7.06 -3.11
N ILE A 55 3.97 7.10 -3.94
CA ILE A 55 5.23 6.43 -3.68
C ILE A 55 6.29 7.50 -3.49
N TRP A 56 7.04 7.41 -2.39
CA TRP A 56 8.19 8.25 -2.13
C TRP A 56 9.45 7.40 -2.02
N VAL A 57 10.47 7.77 -2.77
CA VAL A 57 11.78 7.12 -2.73
C VAL A 57 12.84 8.18 -2.40
N PRO A 58 13.23 8.31 -1.13
CA PRO A 58 14.17 9.36 -0.70
C PRO A 58 15.49 9.29 -1.46
N GLY A 59 15.88 10.39 -2.10
CA GLY A 59 17.18 10.54 -2.76
C GLY A 59 17.33 9.83 -4.12
N ARG A 60 16.29 9.17 -4.66
CA ARG A 60 16.33 8.55 -6.00
C ARG A 60 14.97 8.56 -6.69
N GLY A 61 14.95 8.72 -8.01
CA GLY A 61 13.72 8.68 -8.78
C GLY A 61 13.19 7.26 -8.99
N LEU A 62 11.93 7.15 -9.42
CA LEU A 62 11.32 5.92 -9.92
C LEU A 62 11.37 5.89 -11.44
N ALA A 63 11.62 4.71 -12.01
CA ALA A 63 11.49 4.47 -13.44
C ALA A 63 10.09 3.94 -13.77
N ASN A 64 9.67 4.03 -15.05
CA ASN A 64 8.42 3.43 -15.55
C ASN A 64 7.20 3.74 -14.68
N THR A 65 7.06 4.99 -14.27
CA THR A 65 5.96 5.44 -13.41
C THR A 65 4.62 5.41 -14.15
N GLY A 66 3.54 5.11 -13.43
CA GLY A 66 2.18 5.15 -13.96
C GLY A 66 1.18 5.33 -12.82
N THR A 67 -0.04 5.74 -13.14
CA THR A 67 -1.08 6.03 -12.14
C THR A 67 -2.46 5.65 -12.63
N GLY A 68 -3.30 5.17 -11.73
CA GLY A 68 -4.75 5.11 -11.90
C GLY A 68 -5.45 6.09 -10.95
N GLU A 69 -6.77 5.98 -10.83
CA GLU A 69 -7.55 6.79 -9.89
C GLU A 69 -7.20 6.48 -8.42
N ASP A 70 -6.88 5.23 -8.10
CA ASP A 70 -6.72 4.72 -6.73
C ASP A 70 -5.36 4.08 -6.47
N TYR A 71 -4.46 4.14 -7.44
CA TYR A 71 -3.09 3.65 -7.28
C TYR A 71 -2.07 4.52 -7.99
N VAL A 72 -0.83 4.42 -7.55
CA VAL A 72 0.36 4.86 -8.28
C VAL A 72 1.34 3.70 -8.32
N ARG A 73 2.08 3.58 -9.43
CA ARG A 73 3.15 2.61 -9.60
C ARG A 73 4.46 3.25 -10.02
N GLY A 74 5.56 2.61 -9.64
CA GLY A 74 6.89 2.98 -10.08
C GLY A 74 7.89 1.85 -9.85
N ARG A 75 8.91 1.78 -10.70
CA ARG A 75 9.93 0.74 -10.65
C ARG A 75 11.20 1.25 -9.97
N MET A 76 11.70 0.46 -9.03
CA MET A 76 13.03 0.63 -8.43
C MET A 76 13.80 -0.68 -8.54
N GLY A 77 14.86 -0.68 -9.35
CA GLY A 77 15.62 -1.88 -9.67
C GLY A 77 14.77 -2.94 -10.38
N ARG A 78 14.60 -4.10 -9.76
CA ARG A 78 13.82 -5.23 -10.30
C ARG A 78 12.36 -5.22 -9.89
N ILE A 79 12.00 -4.46 -8.85
CA ILE A 79 10.68 -4.48 -8.23
C ILE A 79 9.86 -3.29 -8.74
N THR A 80 8.64 -3.58 -9.17
CA THR A 80 7.60 -2.58 -9.41
C THR A 80 6.76 -2.44 -8.14
N PHE A 81 6.75 -1.24 -7.60
CA PHE A 81 5.97 -0.88 -6.42
C PHE A 81 4.62 -0.33 -6.84
N PHE A 82 3.58 -0.71 -6.11
CA PHE A 82 2.26 -0.08 -6.16
C PHE A 82 1.92 0.47 -4.77
N SER A 83 1.53 1.74 -4.72
CA SER A 83 0.81 2.30 -3.58
C SER A 83 -0.66 2.42 -3.93
N VAL A 84 -1.55 1.94 -3.07
CA VAL A 84 -2.99 1.82 -3.33
C VAL A 84 -3.80 2.51 -2.22
N TYR A 85 -4.93 3.13 -2.59
CA TYR A 85 -5.96 3.55 -1.65
C TYR A 85 -7.35 3.31 -2.23
N LEU A 86 -8.08 2.36 -1.65
CA LEU A 86 -9.48 2.11 -1.99
C LEU A 86 -10.38 2.67 -0.89
N SER A 87 -11.10 3.75 -1.21
CA SER A 87 -12.00 4.41 -0.25
C SER A 87 -13.01 3.42 0.38
N PRO A 88 -13.31 3.55 1.69
CA PRO A 88 -14.34 2.75 2.34
C PRO A 88 -15.74 3.08 1.81
N ASN A 89 -15.93 4.26 1.21
CA ASN A 89 -17.22 4.77 0.74
C ASN A 89 -17.56 4.33 -0.70
N LEU A 90 -16.75 3.48 -1.33
CA LEU A 90 -17.04 2.96 -2.67
C LEU A 90 -18.30 2.08 -2.64
N THR A 91 -19.15 2.27 -3.64
CA THR A 91 -20.22 1.30 -3.92
C THR A 91 -19.61 -0.04 -4.33
N ALA A 92 -20.39 -1.13 -4.25
CA ALA A 92 -19.92 -2.44 -4.70
C ALA A 92 -19.52 -2.43 -6.19
N ALA A 93 -20.25 -1.68 -7.03
CA ALA A 93 -19.96 -1.56 -8.46
C ALA A 93 -18.66 -0.79 -8.70
N ASP A 94 -18.47 0.35 -8.01
CA ASP A 94 -17.24 1.14 -8.13
C ASP A 94 -16.02 0.39 -7.61
N PHE A 95 -16.17 -0.35 -6.51
CA PHE A 95 -15.12 -1.19 -5.98
C PHE A 95 -14.67 -2.24 -6.99
N THR A 96 -15.60 -3.00 -7.57
CA THR A 96 -15.28 -4.01 -8.58
C THR A 96 -14.62 -3.40 -9.81
N ARG A 97 -15.13 -2.25 -10.30
CA ARG A 97 -14.53 -1.53 -11.43
C ARG A 97 -13.09 -1.12 -11.13
N LYS A 98 -12.85 -0.49 -9.98
CA LYS A 98 -11.51 -0.02 -9.57
C LYS A 98 -10.54 -1.18 -9.36
N LEU A 99 -11.00 -2.26 -8.74
CA LEU A 99 -10.19 -3.46 -8.56
C LEU A 99 -9.81 -4.10 -9.90
N GLY A 100 -10.70 -4.10 -10.89
CA GLY A 100 -10.39 -4.55 -12.25
C GLY A 100 -9.31 -3.70 -12.94
N VAL A 101 -9.43 -2.37 -12.84
CA VAL A 101 -8.41 -1.45 -13.38
C VAL A 101 -7.04 -1.64 -12.70
N LEU A 102 -7.02 -1.89 -11.38
CA LEU A 102 -5.80 -2.23 -10.67
C LEU A 102 -5.24 -3.59 -11.14
N GLU A 103 -6.09 -4.61 -11.31
CA GLU A 103 -5.69 -5.93 -11.81
C GLU A 103 -5.03 -5.83 -13.19
N ASP A 104 -5.62 -5.08 -14.12
CA ASP A 104 -5.07 -4.87 -15.46
C ASP A 104 -3.71 -4.17 -15.40
N ALA A 105 -3.59 -3.12 -14.57
CA ALA A 105 -2.33 -2.40 -14.39
C ALA A 105 -1.21 -3.26 -13.81
N ILE A 106 -1.55 -4.22 -12.94
CA ILE A 106 -0.59 -5.19 -12.39
C ILE A 106 -0.16 -6.19 -13.47
N ARG A 107 -1.07 -6.63 -14.36
CA ARG A 107 -0.75 -7.56 -15.46
C ARG A 107 0.18 -6.94 -16.51
N GLU A 108 0.08 -5.63 -16.72
CA GLU A 108 0.91 -4.91 -17.71
C GLU A 108 2.38 -4.79 -17.32
N VAL A 109 2.70 -4.93 -16.03
CA VAL A 109 4.08 -4.74 -15.56
C VAL A 109 4.83 -6.07 -15.42
N PRO A 110 6.01 -6.22 -16.05
CA PRO A 110 6.79 -7.45 -15.93
C PRO A 110 7.64 -7.46 -14.65
N GLY A 111 7.85 -8.66 -14.13
CA GLY A 111 8.84 -8.95 -13.09
C GLY A 111 8.27 -8.97 -11.68
N GLU A 112 9.11 -8.58 -10.72
CA GLU A 112 8.77 -8.65 -9.30
C GLU A 112 7.86 -7.50 -8.89
N ILE A 113 6.85 -7.81 -8.10
CA ILE A 113 5.83 -6.85 -7.67
C ILE A 113 5.79 -6.79 -6.15
N MET A 114 5.59 -5.57 -5.64
CA MET A 114 5.21 -5.32 -4.26
C MET A 114 4.12 -4.25 -4.24
N ILE A 115 3.04 -4.54 -3.54
CA ILE A 115 1.86 -3.69 -3.42
C ILE A 115 1.66 -3.42 -1.94
N GLY A 116 1.41 -2.16 -1.60
CA GLY A 116 1.05 -1.77 -0.25
C GLY A 116 0.03 -0.66 -0.29
N GLY A 117 -0.88 -0.65 0.67
CA GLY A 117 -1.88 0.40 0.76
C GLY A 117 -3.05 0.04 1.63
N ASP A 118 -3.96 0.99 1.74
CA ASP A 118 -5.22 0.84 2.46
C ASP A 118 -6.33 0.40 1.49
N PHE A 119 -6.77 -0.85 1.65
CA PHE A 119 -7.81 -1.46 0.81
C PHE A 119 -9.22 -1.30 1.39
N ASN A 120 -9.34 -0.83 2.64
CA ASN A 120 -10.59 -0.78 3.40
C ASN A 120 -11.41 -2.09 3.30
N ALA A 121 -10.72 -3.22 3.47
CA ALA A 121 -11.28 -4.57 3.35
C ALA A 121 -10.88 -5.45 4.52
N ARG A 122 -11.59 -6.57 4.72
CA ARG A 122 -11.31 -7.52 5.80
C ARG A 122 -11.12 -8.91 5.23
N ALA A 123 -10.03 -9.58 5.59
CA ALA A 123 -9.80 -10.98 5.30
C ALA A 123 -8.98 -11.67 6.39
N THR A 124 -9.26 -12.94 6.60
CA THR A 124 -8.53 -13.82 7.52
C THR A 124 -7.05 -13.92 7.21
N GLU A 125 -6.70 -13.84 5.93
CA GLU A 125 -5.37 -13.99 5.38
C GLU A 125 -4.43 -12.85 5.75
N TRP A 126 -4.96 -11.67 6.12
CA TRP A 126 -4.19 -10.55 6.67
C TRP A 126 -4.59 -10.23 8.13
N GLY A 127 -5.07 -11.22 8.87
CA GLY A 127 -5.21 -11.15 10.33
C GLY A 127 -6.58 -10.69 10.86
N MET A 128 -7.59 -10.50 10.01
CA MET A 128 -8.95 -10.21 10.48
C MET A 128 -9.69 -11.46 10.94
N PRO A 129 -10.65 -11.39 11.88
CA PRO A 129 -11.42 -12.57 12.31
C PRO A 129 -12.36 -13.13 11.23
N THR A 130 -12.76 -12.29 10.26
CA THR A 130 -13.69 -12.67 9.18
C THR A 130 -13.31 -12.00 7.87
N THR A 131 -13.69 -12.66 6.77
CA THR A 131 -13.53 -12.16 5.41
C THR A 131 -14.82 -11.53 4.90
N ASN A 132 -14.76 -10.25 4.51
CA ASN A 132 -15.90 -9.53 3.92
C ASN A 132 -15.90 -9.64 2.38
N PRO A 133 -16.97 -9.21 1.67
CA PRO A 133 -17.03 -9.30 0.20
C PRO A 133 -15.87 -8.59 -0.51
N ARG A 134 -15.44 -7.41 -0.01
CA ARG A 134 -14.27 -6.69 -0.56
C ARG A 134 -12.99 -7.51 -0.41
N GLY A 135 -12.77 -8.08 0.78
CA GLY A 135 -11.61 -8.93 1.07
C GLY A 135 -11.58 -10.16 0.17
N ARG A 136 -12.73 -10.82 -0.02
CA ARG A 136 -12.85 -11.96 -0.94
C ARG A 136 -12.46 -11.60 -2.37
N ALA A 137 -13.01 -10.51 -2.91
CA ALA A 137 -12.67 -10.06 -4.26
C ALA A 137 -11.18 -9.72 -4.41
N ILE A 138 -10.56 -9.10 -3.40
CA ILE A 138 -9.11 -8.82 -3.39
C ILE A 138 -8.29 -10.11 -3.37
N LEU A 139 -8.68 -11.11 -2.56
CA LEU A 139 -7.99 -12.39 -2.52
C LEU A 139 -8.11 -13.15 -3.84
N GLU A 140 -9.28 -13.11 -4.47
CA GLU A 140 -9.48 -13.72 -5.80
C GLU A 140 -8.61 -13.03 -6.86
N MET A 141 -8.49 -11.70 -6.83
CA MET A 141 -7.55 -10.95 -7.68
C MET A 141 -6.11 -11.36 -7.39
N ALA A 142 -5.71 -11.40 -6.12
CA ALA A 142 -4.35 -11.78 -5.72
C ALA A 142 -4.00 -13.19 -6.21
N ALA A 143 -4.93 -14.15 -6.08
CA ALA A 143 -4.77 -15.51 -6.59
C ALA A 143 -4.57 -15.54 -8.12
N ARG A 144 -5.38 -14.79 -8.89
CA ARG A 144 -5.23 -14.69 -10.35
C ARG A 144 -3.91 -14.07 -10.81
N LEU A 145 -3.29 -13.28 -9.94
CA LEU A 145 -2.03 -12.57 -10.20
C LEU A 145 -0.81 -13.26 -9.55
N ASN A 146 -0.99 -14.40 -8.88
CA ASN A 146 0.05 -15.07 -8.09
C ASN A 146 0.72 -14.14 -7.06
N LEU A 147 -0.08 -13.29 -6.42
CA LEU A 147 0.34 -12.42 -5.34
C LEU A 147 0.07 -13.10 -4.00
N ILE A 148 1.03 -12.98 -3.09
CA ILE A 148 0.99 -13.53 -1.74
C ILE A 148 0.77 -12.38 -0.76
N VAL A 149 -0.12 -12.58 0.20
CA VAL A 149 -0.29 -11.66 1.35
C VAL A 149 0.96 -11.73 2.21
N ALA A 150 1.61 -10.59 2.44
CA ALA A 150 2.83 -10.49 3.23
C ALA A 150 2.58 -10.05 4.68
N ASN A 151 1.34 -9.69 5.03
CA ASN A 151 0.98 -9.38 6.42
C ASN A 151 1.26 -10.58 7.33
N GLU A 152 1.86 -10.33 8.49
CA GLU A 152 2.14 -11.32 9.53
C GLU A 152 1.45 -10.94 10.84
N GLY A 153 0.85 -11.92 11.51
CA GLY A 153 0.14 -11.70 12.77
C GLY A 153 -1.20 -10.99 12.60
N ASN A 154 -1.66 -10.37 13.69
CA ASN A 154 -2.99 -9.77 13.80
C ASN A 154 -2.97 -8.39 14.48
N THR A 155 -1.81 -7.73 14.52
CA THR A 155 -1.70 -6.37 15.05
C THR A 155 -2.50 -5.43 14.17
N THR A 156 -3.43 -4.71 14.79
CA THR A 156 -4.36 -3.80 14.11
C THR A 156 -3.62 -2.59 13.54
N THR A 157 -3.82 -2.28 12.27
CA THR A 157 -3.21 -1.10 11.62
C THR A 157 -4.09 0.14 11.72
N TYR A 158 -5.37 -0.03 12.06
CA TYR A 158 -6.31 1.05 12.33
C TYR A 158 -6.96 0.88 13.70
N ARG A 159 -6.80 1.89 14.55
CA ARG A 159 -7.45 2.01 15.87
C ARG A 159 -8.12 3.37 15.96
N ARG A 160 -9.38 3.42 16.36
CA ARG A 160 -10.09 4.68 16.61
C ARG A 160 -11.02 4.52 17.81
N THR A 161 -10.87 5.37 18.82
CA THR A 161 -11.69 5.33 20.03
C THR A 161 -13.19 5.37 19.68
N GLY A 162 -13.94 4.39 20.19
CA GLY A 162 -15.38 4.23 19.93
C GLY A 162 -15.73 3.54 18.60
N PHE A 163 -14.73 3.20 17.80
CA PHE A 163 -14.87 2.38 16.59
C PHE A 163 -14.00 1.12 16.77
N GLY A 164 -14.43 -0.01 16.21
CA GLY A 164 -13.66 -1.26 16.34
C GLY A 164 -12.27 -1.15 15.70
N GLU A 165 -11.35 -2.01 16.15
CA GLU A 165 -10.03 -2.12 15.55
C GLU A 165 -10.09 -2.95 14.26
N SER A 166 -9.22 -2.63 13.28
CA SER A 166 -9.17 -3.36 12.02
C SER A 166 -7.79 -3.31 11.35
N ILE A 167 -7.61 -4.16 10.34
CA ILE A 167 -6.42 -4.24 9.50
C ILE A 167 -6.82 -3.97 8.04
N PRO A 168 -7.09 -2.70 7.67
CA PRO A 168 -7.42 -2.33 6.29
C PRO A 168 -6.19 -2.22 5.39
N ASP A 169 -5.01 -2.09 6.00
CA ASP A 169 -3.72 -1.98 5.32
C ASP A 169 -3.17 -3.35 4.96
N VAL A 170 -2.95 -3.59 3.66
CA VAL A 170 -2.53 -4.88 3.15
C VAL A 170 -1.27 -4.72 2.33
N THR A 171 -0.32 -5.63 2.53
CA THR A 171 0.88 -5.77 1.71
C THR A 171 0.77 -7.05 0.89
N PHE A 172 0.91 -6.94 -0.43
CA PHE A 172 1.05 -8.09 -1.33
C PHE A 172 2.42 -8.09 -1.99
N ALA A 173 2.90 -9.27 -2.32
CA ALA A 173 4.16 -9.43 -3.02
C ALA A 173 4.09 -10.61 -3.99
N SER A 174 4.81 -10.51 -5.11
CA SER A 174 5.03 -11.69 -5.96
C SER A 174 5.80 -12.76 -5.18
N GLU A 175 5.69 -14.03 -5.58
CA GLU A 175 6.34 -15.14 -4.88
C GLU A 175 7.84 -14.91 -4.66
N MET A 176 8.55 -14.43 -5.68
CA MET A 176 9.99 -14.15 -5.58
C MET A 176 10.28 -13.02 -4.59
N THR A 177 9.51 -11.92 -4.63
CA THR A 177 9.63 -10.82 -3.68
C THR A 177 9.38 -11.31 -2.25
N THR A 178 8.35 -12.14 -2.05
CA THR A 178 7.92 -12.63 -0.73
C THR A 178 9.04 -13.38 -0.02
N ARG A 179 9.81 -14.22 -0.73
CA ARG A 179 10.96 -14.96 -0.18
C ARG A 179 12.09 -14.04 0.33
N ASN A 180 12.10 -12.78 -0.12
CA ASN A 180 13.08 -11.77 0.25
C ASN A 180 12.55 -10.80 1.31
N ILE A 181 11.25 -10.83 1.64
CA ILE A 181 10.70 -10.04 2.75
C ILE A 181 11.24 -10.63 4.05
N ARG A 182 11.76 -9.77 4.90
CA ARG A 182 12.26 -10.07 6.24
C ARG A 182 11.64 -9.07 7.20
N ASP A 183 11.29 -9.54 8.39
CA ASP A 183 10.84 -8.70 9.49
C ASP A 183 9.62 -7.82 9.14
N TRP A 184 8.61 -8.38 8.46
CA TRP A 184 7.34 -7.66 8.29
C TRP A 184 6.68 -7.51 9.66
N HIS A 185 6.34 -6.28 10.05
CA HIS A 185 5.64 -5.99 11.30
C HIS A 185 4.92 -4.65 11.21
N VAL A 186 3.92 -4.47 12.08
CA VAL A 186 3.29 -3.17 12.33
C VAL A 186 4.12 -2.43 13.38
N THR A 187 4.52 -1.19 13.09
CA THR A 187 5.20 -0.33 14.07
C THR A 187 4.18 0.36 14.99
N GLU A 188 4.46 0.39 16.29
CA GLU A 188 3.62 1.07 17.29
C GLU A 188 4.18 2.46 17.67
N GLU A 189 5.29 2.90 17.06
CA GLU A 189 5.98 4.13 17.47
C GLU A 189 5.17 5.42 17.20
N TYR A 190 4.11 5.36 16.38
CA TYR A 190 3.33 6.53 15.96
C TYR A 190 1.81 6.28 15.85
N SER A 191 1.29 5.29 16.60
CA SER A 191 -0.15 4.97 16.64
C SER A 191 -0.96 5.88 17.58
#